data_AF-A0A917S5S1-F1
#
_entry.id   AF-A0A917S5S1-F1
#
_cell.length_a   1.000
_cell.length_b   1.000
_cell.length_c   1.000
_cell.angle_alpha   90.00
_cell.angle_beta   90.00
_cell.angle_gamma   90.00
#
_symmetry.space_group_name_H-M   'P 1'
#
loop_
_entity.id
_entity.type
_entity.pdbx_description
1 polymer ?
#
loop_
_entity_poly.entity_id
_entity_poly.type
_entity_poly.pdbx_seq_one_letter_code
_entity_poly.pdbx_strand_id
1 'polypeptide(L)'
;MENMNADEIIRSAEKEGCALSVENGYLKGSKQIPSRLMESLKANKQSIIEYLSRDSKARAAGFMVGVPGELYTLSVSRRADIFIEQINGVWTAYRSTYITGRPVNAYSKTIATGETLDYVLMKAKGYLQYIDRFRQRKRK
;
A
#
# COMPACT_ATOMS: atom_id res chain seq x y z
N MET A 1 -11.33 -27.84 -3.05
CA MET A 1 -11.20 -26.48 -3.62
C MET A 1 -10.03 -25.84 -2.91
N GLU A 2 -9.00 -25.41 -3.64
CA GLU A 2 -7.90 -24.63 -3.07
C GLU A 2 -8.47 -23.37 -2.39
N ASN A 3 -8.05 -23.11 -1.16
CA ASN A 3 -8.41 -21.89 -0.44
C ASN A 3 -7.67 -20.72 -1.08
N MET A 4 -8.30 -20.08 -2.07
CA MET A 4 -7.75 -18.88 -2.69
C MET A 4 -7.73 -17.73 -1.67
N ASN A 5 -6.60 -17.03 -1.57
CA ASN A 5 -6.49 -15.84 -0.73
C ASN A 5 -7.04 -14.58 -1.44
N ALA A 6 -7.10 -13.45 -0.73
CA ALA A 6 -7.68 -12.22 -1.26
C ALA A 6 -7.00 -11.71 -2.55
N ASP A 7 -5.66 -11.75 -2.62
CA ASP A 7 -4.89 -11.32 -3.80
C ASP A 7 -5.19 -12.23 -5.01
N GLU A 8 -5.19 -13.55 -4.81
CA GLU A 8 -5.49 -14.52 -5.87
C GLU A 8 -6.89 -14.35 -6.46
N ILE A 9 -7.87 -14.03 -5.61
CA ILE A 9 -9.25 -13.77 -6.04
C ILE A 9 -9.31 -12.46 -6.85
N ILE A 10 -8.66 -11.39 -6.38
CA ILE A 10 -8.59 -10.10 -7.08
C ILE A 10 -7.95 -10.29 -8.45
N ARG A 11 -6.76 -10.92 -8.52
CA ARG A 11 -6.06 -11.18 -9.78
C ARG A 11 -6.86 -12.06 -10.74
N SER A 12 -7.60 -13.04 -10.22
CA SER A 12 -8.45 -13.89 -11.05
C SER A 12 -9.61 -13.11 -11.67
N ALA A 13 -10.26 -12.23 -10.88
CA ALA A 13 -11.30 -11.35 -11.40
C ALA A 13 -10.74 -10.39 -12.46
N GLU A 14 -9.55 -9.83 -12.24
CA GLU A 14 -8.88 -8.95 -13.20
C GLU A 14 -8.52 -9.66 -14.50
N LYS A 15 -8.04 -10.90 -14.46
CA LYS A 15 -7.77 -11.72 -15.65
C LYS A 15 -9.03 -11.96 -16.49
N GLU A 16 -10.20 -11.97 -15.86
CA GLU A 16 -11.49 -12.06 -16.54
C GLU A 16 -12.06 -10.67 -16.93
N GLY A 17 -11.26 -9.61 -16.79
CA GLY A 17 -11.63 -8.25 -17.16
C GLY A 17 -12.59 -7.57 -16.18
N CYS A 18 -12.66 -8.06 -14.94
CA CYS A 18 -13.46 -7.50 -13.85
C CYS A 18 -12.55 -6.99 -12.73
N ALA A 19 -12.13 -5.72 -12.81
CA ALA A 19 -11.46 -5.05 -11.70
C ALA A 19 -12.43 -4.90 -10.51
N LEU A 20 -11.94 -5.17 -9.30
CA LEU A 20 -12.69 -5.03 -8.05
C LEU A 20 -12.30 -3.73 -7.34
N SER A 21 -13.27 -3.07 -6.74
CA SER A 21 -13.07 -1.85 -5.94
C SER A 21 -13.96 -1.86 -4.70
N VAL A 22 -13.63 -1.00 -3.73
CA VAL A 22 -14.45 -0.77 -2.54
C VAL A 22 -15.08 0.60 -2.63
N GLU A 23 -16.41 0.66 -2.65
CA GLU A 23 -17.20 1.88 -2.61
C GLU A 23 -18.12 1.85 -1.39
N ASN A 24 -18.04 2.86 -0.53
CA ASN A 24 -18.84 2.96 0.70
C ASN A 24 -18.79 1.71 1.61
N GLY A 25 -17.66 0.99 1.61
CA GLY A 25 -17.50 -0.25 2.38
C GLY A 25 -18.05 -1.51 1.70
N TYR A 26 -18.57 -1.40 0.47
CA TYR A 26 -19.06 -2.52 -0.32
C TYR A 26 -18.11 -2.85 -1.46
N LEU A 27 -17.93 -4.15 -1.71
CA LEU A 27 -17.18 -4.65 -2.85
C LEU A 27 -18.01 -4.47 -4.13
N LYS A 28 -17.40 -3.89 -5.16
CA LYS A 28 -18.01 -3.66 -6.46
C LYS A 28 -17.10 -4.15 -7.58
N GLY A 29 -17.67 -4.77 -8.59
CA GLY A 29 -17.00 -5.09 -9.84
C GLY A 29 -17.17 -3.95 -10.85
N SER A 30 -16.12 -3.65 -11.61
CA SER A 30 -16.19 -2.76 -12.78
C SER A 30 -17.12 -3.30 -13.87
N LYS A 31 -17.34 -4.61 -13.90
CA LYS A 31 -18.29 -5.33 -14.75
C LYS A 31 -19.00 -6.40 -13.92
N GLN A 32 -19.77 -7.25 -14.59
CA GLN A 32 -20.37 -8.40 -13.95
C GLN A 32 -19.29 -9.34 -13.40
N ILE A 33 -19.39 -9.62 -12.10
CA ILE A 33 -18.48 -10.54 -11.42
C ILE A 33 -18.70 -11.96 -11.97
N PRO A 34 -17.63 -12.67 -12.37
CA PRO A 34 -17.75 -14.04 -12.85
C PRO A 34 -18.40 -14.96 -11.83
N SER A 35 -19.44 -15.70 -12.24
CA SER A 35 -20.20 -16.60 -11.36
C SER A 35 -19.32 -17.60 -10.63
N ARG A 36 -18.25 -18.08 -11.30
CA ARG A 36 -17.28 -19.02 -10.73
C ARG A 36 -16.51 -18.48 -9.52
N LEU A 37 -16.36 -17.16 -9.41
CA LEU A 37 -15.64 -16.50 -8.32
C LEU A 37 -16.57 -16.09 -7.18
N MET A 38 -17.89 -16.15 -7.35
CA MET A 38 -18.85 -15.59 -6.39
C MET A 38 -18.81 -16.28 -5.02
N GLU A 39 -18.61 -17.60 -4.97
CA GLU A 39 -18.49 -18.31 -3.69
C GLU A 39 -17.21 -17.91 -2.95
N SER A 40 -16.07 -17.91 -3.64
CA SER A 40 -14.78 -17.47 -3.09
C SER A 40 -14.80 -16.01 -2.64
N LEU A 41 -15.44 -15.13 -3.42
CA LEU A 41 -15.64 -13.71 -3.08
C LEU A 41 -16.48 -13.53 -1.82
N LYS A 42 -17.57 -14.29 -1.69
CA LYS A 42 -18.42 -14.24 -0.48
C LYS A 42 -17.66 -14.74 0.74
N ALA A 43 -16.93 -15.85 0.61
CA ALA A 43 -16.15 -16.43 1.71
C ALA A 43 -15.02 -15.51 2.17
N ASN A 44 -14.39 -14.75 1.26
CA ASN A 44 -13.24 -13.89 1.56
C ASN A 44 -13.56 -12.39 1.53
N LYS A 45 -14.85 -12.03 1.55
CA LYS A 45 -15.32 -10.65 1.32
C LYS A 45 -14.59 -9.63 2.20
N GLN A 46 -14.47 -9.93 3.50
CA GLN A 46 -13.86 -9.01 4.45
C GLN A 46 -12.37 -8.79 4.16
N SER A 47 -11.63 -9.87 3.89
CA SER A 47 -10.20 -9.82 3.56
C SER A 47 -9.94 -9.05 2.26
N ILE A 48 -10.80 -9.23 1.25
CA ILE A 48 -10.71 -8.50 -0.03
C ILE A 48 -10.98 -7.01 0.18
N ILE A 49 -12.02 -6.67 0.95
CA ILE A 49 -12.33 -5.27 1.27
C ILE A 49 -11.17 -4.63 2.02
N GLU A 50 -10.60 -5.33 3.00
CA GLU A 50 -9.47 -4.81 3.76
C GLU A 50 -8.24 -4.59 2.86
N TYR A 51 -7.92 -5.55 2.01
CA TYR A 51 -6.82 -5.48 1.05
C TYR A 51 -6.95 -4.25 0.12
N LEU A 52 -8.09 -4.09 -0.53
CA LEU A 52 -8.38 -2.95 -1.42
C LEU A 52 -8.47 -1.61 -0.67
N SER A 53 -8.92 -1.63 0.59
CA SER A 53 -8.98 -0.44 1.44
C SER A 53 -7.59 0.05 1.82
N ARG A 54 -6.65 -0.86 2.10
CA ARG A 54 -5.25 -0.51 2.39
C ARG A 54 -4.61 0.26 1.23
N ASP A 55 -4.76 -0.24 0.01
CA ASP A 55 -4.31 0.43 -1.22
C ASP A 55 -4.92 1.83 -1.35
N SER A 56 -6.23 1.93 -1.15
CA SER A 56 -6.95 3.19 -1.28
C SER A 56 -6.49 4.23 -0.26
N LYS A 57 -6.26 3.80 0.99
CA LYS A 57 -5.71 4.64 2.07
C LYS A 57 -4.29 5.11 1.75
N ALA A 58 -3.44 4.24 1.23
CA ALA A 58 -2.08 4.59 0.83
C ALA A 58 -2.08 5.62 -0.30
N ARG A 59 -2.88 5.42 -1.35
CA ARG A 59 -3.05 6.39 -2.45
C ARG A 59 -3.56 7.74 -1.95
N ALA A 60 -4.56 7.75 -1.07
CA ALA A 60 -5.08 8.96 -0.44
C ALA A 60 -4.01 9.69 0.42
N ALA A 61 -3.00 8.98 0.89
CA ALA A 61 -1.85 9.54 1.59
C ALA A 61 -0.72 10.02 0.65
N GLY A 62 -0.90 9.89 -0.67
CA GLY A 62 0.08 10.28 -1.69
C GLY A 62 1.09 9.19 -2.05
N PHE A 63 0.94 7.96 -1.53
CA PHE A 63 1.83 6.85 -1.87
C PHE A 63 1.37 6.14 -3.14
N MET A 64 2.33 5.64 -3.91
CA MET A 64 2.11 4.67 -4.97
C MET A 64 2.04 3.25 -4.39
N VAL A 65 1.25 2.39 -5.03
CA VAL A 65 1.17 0.97 -4.68
C VAL A 65 2.28 0.22 -5.43
N GLY A 66 3.23 -0.35 -4.70
CA GLY A 66 4.31 -1.18 -5.24
C GLY A 66 3.91 -2.65 -5.33
N VAL A 67 3.38 -3.19 -4.23
CA VAL A 67 2.71 -4.49 -4.18
C VAL A 67 1.34 -4.26 -3.53
N PRO A 68 0.23 -4.58 -4.21
CA PRO A 68 -1.10 -4.41 -3.65
C PRO A 68 -1.22 -5.03 -2.25
N GLY A 69 -1.90 -4.33 -1.35
CA GLY A 69 -2.15 -4.74 0.03
C GLY A 69 -0.93 -4.83 0.95
N GLU A 70 0.30 -4.69 0.44
CA GLU A 70 1.54 -5.07 1.13
C GLU A 70 2.63 -4.00 1.12
N LEU A 71 2.91 -3.35 -0.01
CA LEU A 71 4.03 -2.41 -0.17
C LEU A 71 3.59 -1.12 -0.85
N TYR A 72 3.88 0.01 -0.19
CA TYR A 72 3.61 1.35 -0.69
C TYR A 72 4.89 2.18 -0.71
N THR A 73 5.03 3.05 -1.71
CA THR A 73 6.23 3.87 -1.89
C THR A 73 5.92 5.32 -2.24
N LEU A 74 6.75 6.25 -1.78
CA LEU A 74 6.67 7.67 -2.10
C LEU A 74 8.07 8.25 -2.27
N SER A 75 8.36 8.74 -3.47
CA SER A 75 9.59 9.48 -3.73
C SER A 75 9.56 10.87 -3.13
N VAL A 76 10.48 11.12 -2.20
CA VAL A 76 10.63 12.44 -1.57
C VAL A 76 11.71 13.27 -2.24
N SER A 77 12.66 12.65 -2.94
CA SER A 77 13.70 13.35 -3.73
C SER A 77 14.32 12.38 -4.74
N ARG A 78 15.18 12.88 -5.64
CA ARG A 78 15.95 12.03 -6.58
C ARG A 78 16.82 10.95 -5.93
N ARG A 79 17.08 11.05 -4.63
CA ARG A 79 17.96 10.13 -3.89
C ARG A 79 17.26 9.49 -2.70
N ALA A 80 15.96 9.69 -2.50
CA ALA A 80 15.31 9.12 -1.32
C ALA A 80 13.84 8.87 -1.56
N ASP A 81 13.42 7.69 -1.10
CA ASP A 81 12.06 7.20 -1.12
C ASP A 81 11.64 6.81 0.30
N ILE A 82 10.35 6.87 0.56
CA ILE A 82 9.73 6.31 1.76
C ILE A 82 8.96 5.07 1.36
N PHE A 83 9.18 3.99 2.08
CA PHE A 83 8.45 2.75 1.95
C PHE A 83 7.58 2.51 3.17
N ILE A 84 6.43 1.90 2.95
CA ILE A 84 5.56 1.32 3.98
C ILE A 84 5.29 -0.10 3.55
N GLU A 85 5.73 -1.07 4.35
CA GLU A 85 5.57 -2.48 4.02
C GLU A 85 5.06 -3.31 5.21
N GLN A 86 4.31 -4.36 4.92
CA GLN A 86 3.92 -5.36 5.92
C GLN A 86 4.85 -6.57 5.83
N ILE A 87 5.57 -6.85 6.92
CA ILE A 87 6.42 -8.03 7.04
C ILE A 87 5.99 -8.79 8.29
N ASN A 88 5.65 -10.07 8.14
CA ASN A 88 5.23 -10.94 9.24
C ASN A 88 4.09 -10.34 10.08
N GLY A 89 3.11 -9.72 9.42
CA GLY A 89 1.97 -9.09 10.06
C GLY A 89 2.23 -7.68 10.62
N VAL A 90 3.49 -7.23 10.66
CA VAL A 90 3.88 -5.94 11.22
C VAL A 90 4.11 -4.93 10.11
N TRP A 91 3.49 -3.76 10.24
CA TRP A 91 3.70 -2.64 9.32
C TRP A 91 4.92 -1.83 9.73
N THR A 92 5.79 -1.49 8.77
CA THR A 92 6.94 -0.63 9.00
C THR A 92 7.02 0.45 7.93
N ALA A 93 7.12 1.71 8.36
CA ALA A 93 7.50 2.83 7.52
C ALA A 93 8.99 3.12 7.69
N TYR A 94 9.72 3.23 6.60
CA TYR A 94 11.12 3.62 6.63
C TYR A 94 11.48 4.47 5.41
N ARG A 95 12.48 5.32 5.58
CA ARG A 95 13.08 6.08 4.50
C ARG A 95 14.32 5.35 4.01
N SER A 96 14.38 5.08 2.72
CA SER A 96 15.58 4.64 2.04
C SER A 96 16.27 5.82 1.37
N THR A 97 17.60 5.87 1.40
CA THR A 97 18.36 6.89 0.66
C THR A 97 19.46 6.23 -0.16
N TYR A 98 19.57 6.68 -1.40
CA TYR A 98 20.43 6.15 -2.44
C TYR A 98 21.61 7.10 -2.70
N ILE A 99 22.79 6.52 -2.89
CA ILE A 99 23.98 7.25 -3.35
C ILE A 99 24.19 6.92 -4.81
N THR A 100 24.35 7.96 -5.63
CA THR A 100 24.66 7.82 -7.05
C THR A 100 25.92 6.96 -7.24
N GLY A 101 25.85 5.95 -8.10
CA GLY A 101 26.96 5.00 -8.32
C GLY A 101 27.01 3.82 -7.34
N ARG A 102 26.06 3.71 -6.41
CA ARG A 102 25.89 2.49 -5.59
C ARG A 102 24.57 1.79 -5.95
N PRO A 103 24.59 0.48 -6.22
CA PRO A 103 23.40 -0.28 -6.60
C PRO A 103 22.44 -0.54 -5.43
N VAL A 104 22.94 -0.48 -4.20
CA VAL A 104 22.17 -0.70 -2.97
C VAL A 104 21.91 0.64 -2.29
N ASN A 105 20.79 0.75 -1.56
CA ASN A 105 20.54 1.90 -0.71
C ASN A 105 21.72 2.10 0.26
N ALA A 106 22.15 3.35 0.39
CA ALA A 106 23.29 3.68 1.23
C ALA A 106 22.93 3.65 2.72
N TYR A 107 21.68 3.97 3.05
CA TYR A 107 21.15 3.87 4.40
C TYR A 107 19.62 3.76 4.40
N SER A 108 19.08 3.12 5.43
CA SER A 108 17.66 3.13 5.76
C SER A 108 17.45 3.73 7.16
N LYS A 109 16.34 4.44 7.34
CA LYS A 109 15.93 4.97 8.65
C LYS A 109 14.46 4.62 8.90
N THR A 110 14.20 3.81 9.91
CA THR A 110 12.84 3.54 10.38
C THR A 110 12.18 4.83 10.87
N ILE A 111 10.97 5.07 10.38
CA ILE A 111 10.09 6.17 10.80
C ILE A 111 9.16 5.67 11.90
N ALA A 112 8.53 4.51 11.68
CA ALA A 112 7.64 3.87 12.65
C ALA A 112 7.44 2.40 12.30
N THR A 113 7.11 1.61 13.32
CA THR A 113 6.67 0.23 13.23
C THR A 113 5.41 0.07 14.07
N GLY A 114 4.44 -0.71 13.61
CA GLY A 114 3.21 -0.97 14.36
C GLY A 114 2.32 -2.03 13.73
N GLU A 115 1.27 -2.42 14.45
CA GLU A 115 0.36 -3.51 14.04
C GLU A 115 -0.59 -3.11 12.91
N THR A 116 -0.91 -1.82 12.79
CA THR A 116 -1.89 -1.32 11.82
C THR A 116 -1.28 -0.38 10.80
N LEU A 117 -1.76 -0.50 9.55
CA LEU A 117 -1.39 0.41 8.48
C LEU A 117 -1.75 1.86 8.81
N ASP A 118 -2.91 2.11 9.45
CA ASP A 118 -3.37 3.46 9.77
C ASP A 118 -2.41 4.19 10.71
N TYR A 119 -1.90 3.49 11.74
CA TYR A 119 -0.90 4.04 12.65
C TYR A 119 0.40 4.40 11.91
N VAL A 120 0.90 3.48 11.09
CA VAL A 120 2.16 3.67 10.36
C VAL A 120 2.03 4.76 9.30
N LEU A 121 0.91 4.83 8.57
CA LEU A 121 0.59 5.90 7.64
C LEU A 121 0.52 7.27 8.35
N MET A 122 -0.10 7.35 9.52
CA MET A 122 -0.15 8.58 10.30
C MET A 122 1.26 9.07 10.65
N LYS A 123 2.15 8.18 11.11
CA LYS A 123 3.54 8.54 11.43
C LYS A 123 4.33 8.95 10.19
N ALA A 124 4.14 8.25 9.07
CA ALA A 124 4.75 8.61 7.79
C ALA A 124 4.31 10.00 7.32
N LYS A 125 3.01 10.34 7.41
CA LYS A 125 2.49 11.68 7.10
C LYS A 125 3.13 12.76 7.99
N GLY A 126 3.24 12.52 9.29
CA GLY A 126 3.93 13.45 10.20
C GLY A 126 5.40 13.67 9.83
N TYR A 127 6.09 12.60 9.41
CA TYR A 127 7.47 12.69 8.93
C TYR A 127 7.57 13.50 7.61
N LEU A 128 6.65 13.30 6.67
CA LEU A 128 6.58 14.08 5.43
C LEU A 128 6.40 15.59 5.72
N GLN A 129 5.50 15.94 6.62
CA GLN A 129 5.31 17.34 7.04
C GLN A 129 6.56 17.93 7.70
N TYR A 130 7.31 17.12 8.46
CA TYR A 130 8.58 17.54 9.04
C TYR A 130 9.64 17.84 7.96
N ILE A 131 9.83 16.95 6.99
CA ILE A 131 10.84 17.16 5.92
C ILE A 131 10.49 18.36 5.04
N ASP A 132 9.20 18.62 4.79
CA ASP A 132 8.76 19.75 3.98
C ASP A 132 8.99 21.08 4.69
N ARG A 133 8.68 21.17 5.99
CA ARG A 133 9.00 22.36 6.81
C ARG A 133 10.51 22.62 6.83
N PHE A 134 11.33 21.58 6.92
CA PHE A 134 12.78 21.71 6.90
C PHE A 134 13.30 22.24 5.55
N ARG A 135 12.72 21.79 4.43
CA ARG A 135 13.06 22.29 3.08
C ARG A 135 12.71 23.76 2.90
N GLN A 136 11.55 24.18 3.40
CA GLN A 136 11.13 25.58 3.31
C GLN A 136 12.05 26.53 4.08
N ARG A 137 12.54 26.11 5.26
CA ARG A 137 13.51 26.88 6.05
C ARG A 137 14.85 27.07 5.34
N LYS A 138 15.32 26.06 4.59
CA LYS A 138 16.59 26.15 3.84
C LYS A 138 16.53 27.02 2.57
N ARG A 139 15.32 27.34 2.10
CA ARG A 139 15.11 28.17 0.90
C ARG A 139 14.93 29.65 1.22
N LYS A 140 14.70 29.98 2.50
CA LYS A 140 14.71 31.35 3.03
C LYS A 140 16.13 31.69 3.46
#